data_AF-A0A7C4AUH1-F1
#
_entry.id   AF-A0A7C4AUH1-F1
#
_cell.length_a   1.000
_cell.length_b   1.000
_cell.length_c   1.000
_cell.angle_alpha   90.00
_cell.angle_beta   90.00
_cell.angle_gamma   90.00
#
_symmetry.space_group_name_H-M   'P 1'
#
loop_
_entity.id
_entity.type
_entity.pdbx_description
1 polymer ?
#
loop_
_entity_poly.entity_id
_entity_poly.type
_entity_poly.pdbx_seq_one_letter_code
_entity_poly.pdbx_strand_id
1 'polypeptide(L)'
;KLVTGKIHPGEMGEPPAIIDLKIPALIPASYISSESQRIYYYRRLVSAEDNPELENINQEITDRFGRPPEEFQNLLFIARLQIYARKLKIASIRETAESINIVFTAEASLKENFIKEVLANYWQGIRFSPRETAITIEKKFFPNQSPKDILTTILEKM
;
A
#
# COMPACT_ATOMS: atom_id res chain seq x y z
N LYS A 1 -24.38 -19.45 -29.93
CA LYS A 1 -24.97 -18.36 -29.13
C LYS A 1 -23.83 -17.64 -28.41
N LEU A 2 -23.47 -16.46 -28.88
CA LEU A 2 -22.47 -15.61 -28.23
C LEU A 2 -23.13 -14.96 -27.01
N VAL A 3 -22.59 -15.20 -25.82
CA VAL A 3 -23.00 -14.48 -24.61
C VAL A 3 -22.21 -13.18 -24.58
N THR A 4 -22.83 -12.10 -25.08
CA THR A 4 -22.33 -10.75 -24.89
C THR A 4 -22.63 -10.34 -23.45
N GLY A 5 -21.70 -10.59 -22.53
CA GLY A 5 -21.73 -10.01 -21.19
C GLY A 5 -21.55 -8.50 -21.33
N LYS A 6 -22.63 -7.74 -21.16
CA LYS A 6 -22.55 -6.30 -20.96
C LYS A 6 -21.87 -6.09 -19.61
N ILE A 7 -20.63 -5.65 -19.63
CA ILE A 7 -19.93 -5.23 -18.42
C ILE A 7 -20.63 -3.96 -17.95
N HIS A 8 -21.31 -4.01 -16.80
CA HIS A 8 -21.91 -2.82 -16.21
C HIS A 8 -20.79 -1.91 -15.71
N PRO A 9 -20.86 -0.57 -15.90
CA PRO A 9 -19.83 0.35 -15.43
C PRO A 9 -19.57 0.30 -13.91
N GLY A 10 -20.48 -0.31 -13.13
CA GLY A 10 -20.33 -0.53 -11.69
C GLY A 10 -19.64 -1.85 -11.29
N GLU A 11 -19.23 -2.69 -12.25
CA GLU A 11 -18.51 -3.95 -11.98
C GLU A 11 -16.98 -3.82 -12.16
N MET A 12 -16.49 -2.69 -12.65
CA MET A 12 -15.09 -2.32 -12.45
C MET A 12 -14.99 -1.62 -11.10
N GLY A 13 -14.54 -2.34 -10.08
CA GLY A 13 -14.17 -1.74 -8.79
C GLY A 13 -13.25 -0.53 -9.01
N GLU A 14 -13.25 0.41 -8.07
CA GLU A 14 -12.38 1.59 -8.13
C GLU A 14 -10.95 1.18 -8.52
N PRO A 15 -10.29 1.92 -9.42
CA PRO A 15 -8.93 1.59 -9.83
C PRO A 15 -8.04 1.52 -8.59
N PRO A 16 -7.05 0.59 -8.57
CA PRO A 16 -6.17 0.46 -7.42
C PRO A 16 -5.44 1.79 -7.16
N ALA A 17 -5.12 2.05 -5.90
CA ALA A 17 -4.44 3.26 -5.50
C ALA A 17 -3.07 3.35 -6.18
N ILE A 18 -2.66 4.57 -6.52
CA ILE A 18 -1.32 4.81 -7.05
C ILE A 18 -0.33 4.82 -5.88
N ILE A 19 0.59 3.87 -5.83
CA ILE A 19 1.63 3.81 -4.82
C ILE A 19 2.98 4.05 -5.48
N ASP A 20 3.61 5.17 -5.14
CA ASP A 20 4.85 5.65 -5.71
C ASP A 20 5.84 5.92 -4.55
N LEU A 21 6.57 4.87 -4.19
CA LEU A 21 7.59 4.91 -3.13
C LEU A 21 8.98 4.71 -3.76
N LYS A 22 9.99 5.35 -3.17
CA LYS A 22 11.37 5.32 -3.67
C LYS A 22 12.13 4.08 -3.16
N ILE A 23 11.49 2.91 -3.23
CA ILE A 23 12.05 1.63 -2.78
C ILE A 23 11.97 0.59 -3.91
N PRO A 24 13.01 -0.24 -4.11
CA PRO A 24 12.94 -1.32 -5.08
C PRO A 24 11.95 -2.38 -4.59
N ALA A 25 10.95 -2.70 -5.40
CA ALA A 25 9.91 -3.66 -5.09
C ALA A 25 9.72 -4.62 -6.25
N LEU A 26 10.34 -5.80 -6.18
CA LEU A 26 10.30 -6.82 -7.23
C LEU A 26 10.65 -8.20 -6.66
N ILE A 27 10.31 -9.25 -7.40
CA ILE A 27 10.77 -10.62 -7.17
C ILE A 27 12.04 -10.82 -8.01
N PRO A 28 13.25 -10.88 -7.41
CA PRO A 28 14.48 -10.98 -8.18
C PRO A 28 14.59 -12.34 -8.87
N ALA A 29 15.17 -12.38 -10.07
CA ALA A 29 15.46 -13.65 -10.76
C ALA A 29 16.50 -14.50 -9.99
N SER A 30 17.34 -13.87 -9.16
CA SER A 30 18.25 -14.55 -8.24
C SER A 30 17.53 -15.25 -7.08
N TYR A 31 16.31 -14.83 -6.75
CA TYR A 31 15.52 -15.42 -5.67
C TYR A 31 14.55 -16.49 -6.20
N ILE A 32 13.79 -16.15 -7.24
CA ILE A 32 12.93 -17.11 -7.96
C ILE A 32 13.37 -17.10 -9.43
N SER A 33 14.11 -18.12 -9.84
CA SER A 33 14.69 -18.20 -11.19
C SER A 33 13.65 -18.40 -12.29
N SER A 34 12.60 -19.18 -12.01
CA SER A 34 11.52 -19.45 -12.94
C SER A 34 10.62 -18.21 -13.14
N GLU A 35 10.55 -17.72 -14.38
CA GLU A 35 9.71 -16.58 -14.74
C GLU A 35 8.22 -16.85 -14.53
N SER A 36 7.75 -18.05 -14.88
CA SER A 36 6.35 -18.44 -14.68
C SER A 36 5.97 -18.45 -13.20
N GLN A 37 6.87 -18.86 -12.32
CA GLN A 37 6.66 -18.78 -10.86
C GLN A 37 6.66 -17.34 -10.36
N ARG A 38 7.57 -16.48 -10.86
CA ARG A 38 7.53 -15.04 -10.54
C ARG A 38 6.19 -14.42 -10.93
N ILE A 39 5.73 -14.64 -12.16
CA ILE A 39 4.43 -14.12 -12.64
C ILE A 39 3.28 -14.65 -11.78
N TYR A 40 3.29 -15.93 -11.43
CA TYR A 40 2.30 -16.53 -10.53
C TYR A 40 2.24 -15.80 -9.18
N TYR A 41 3.38 -15.57 -8.53
CA TYR A 41 3.40 -14.87 -7.24
C TYR A 41 3.07 -13.39 -7.35
N TYR A 42 3.52 -12.70 -8.40
CA TYR A 42 3.09 -11.32 -8.66
C TYR A 42 1.57 -11.19 -8.72
N ARG A 43 0.91 -12.09 -9.45
CA ARG A 43 -0.57 -12.06 -9.57
C ARG A 43 -1.24 -12.28 -8.22
N ARG A 44 -0.74 -13.22 -7.42
CA ARG A 44 -1.29 -13.48 -6.08
C ARG A 44 -1.11 -12.30 -5.13
N LEU A 45 0.05 -11.64 -5.15
CA LEU A 45 0.30 -10.45 -4.33
C LEU A 45 -0.65 -9.30 -4.70
N VAL A 46 -0.91 -9.09 -5.98
CA VAL A 46 -1.84 -8.05 -6.47
C VAL A 46 -3.30 -8.39 -6.12
N SER A 47 -3.67 -9.66 -6.18
CA SER A 47 -5.02 -10.14 -5.89
C SER A 47 -5.32 -10.30 -4.40
N ALA A 48 -4.29 -10.24 -3.53
CA ALA A 48 -4.49 -10.44 -2.10
C ALA A 48 -5.47 -9.42 -1.51
N GLU A 49 -6.49 -9.92 -0.81
CA GLU A 49 -7.58 -9.09 -0.30
C GLU A 49 -7.30 -8.56 1.11
N ASP A 50 -6.50 -9.30 1.88
CA ASP A 50 -6.19 -8.99 3.28
C ASP A 50 -4.77 -9.38 3.73
N ASN A 51 -4.44 -8.97 4.95
CA ASN A 51 -3.13 -9.21 5.56
C ASN A 51 -2.83 -10.71 5.78
N PRO A 52 -3.78 -11.53 6.29
CA PRO A 52 -3.60 -12.98 6.36
C PRO A 52 -3.24 -13.64 5.03
N GLU A 53 -3.88 -13.26 3.92
CA GLU A 53 -3.56 -13.83 2.61
C GLU A 53 -2.14 -13.49 2.16
N LEU A 54 -1.69 -12.24 2.37
CA LEU A 54 -0.30 -11.86 2.10
C LEU A 54 0.69 -12.65 2.95
N GLU A 55 0.37 -12.91 4.22
CA GLU A 55 1.22 -13.70 5.10
C GLU A 55 1.31 -15.15 4.64
N ASN A 56 0.20 -15.75 4.19
CA ASN A 56 0.20 -17.09 3.60
C ASN A 56 1.08 -17.17 2.34
N ILE A 57 1.02 -16.16 1.47
CA ILE A 57 1.90 -16.08 0.29
C ILE A 57 3.36 -15.97 0.70
N ASN A 58 3.66 -15.13 1.71
CA ASN A 58 5.02 -14.96 2.23
C ASN A 58 5.58 -16.26 2.84
N GLN A 59 4.79 -16.97 3.63
CA GLN A 59 5.16 -18.25 4.22
C GLN A 59 5.42 -19.30 3.14
N GLU A 60 4.52 -19.45 2.17
CA GLU A 60 4.71 -20.40 1.07
C GLU A 60 5.99 -20.14 0.27
N ILE A 61 6.26 -18.87 -0.06
CA ILE A 61 7.50 -18.48 -0.74
C ILE A 61 8.71 -18.77 0.14
N THR A 62 8.62 -18.46 1.43
CA THR A 62 9.74 -18.66 2.37
C THR A 62 10.08 -20.13 2.54
N ASP A 63 9.07 -20.99 2.67
CA ASP A 63 9.25 -22.44 2.79
C ASP A 63 9.88 -23.05 1.53
N ARG A 64 9.59 -22.47 0.36
CA ARG A 64 10.04 -22.99 -0.94
C ARG A 64 11.39 -22.44 -1.39
N PHE A 65 11.66 -21.17 -1.14
CA PHE A 65 12.82 -20.44 -1.69
C PHE A 65 13.76 -19.91 -0.61
N GLY A 66 13.44 -20.12 0.67
CA GLY A 66 14.22 -19.66 1.81
C GLY A 66 13.92 -18.21 2.18
N ARG A 67 14.87 -17.53 2.83
CA ARG A 67 14.64 -16.18 3.35
C ARG A 67 14.41 -15.17 2.21
N PRO A 68 13.31 -14.39 2.23
CA PRO A 68 13.08 -13.41 1.18
C PRO A 68 14.06 -12.22 1.20
N PRO A 69 14.53 -11.76 0.02
CA PRO A 69 15.37 -10.59 -0.10
C PRO A 69 14.58 -9.30 0.18
N GLU A 70 15.29 -8.18 0.36
CA GLU A 70 14.69 -6.89 0.72
C GLU A 70 13.68 -6.40 -0.35
N GLU A 71 14.00 -6.57 -1.63
CA GLU A 71 13.12 -6.15 -2.74
C GLU A 71 11.79 -6.90 -2.73
N PHE A 72 11.79 -8.16 -2.32
CA PHE A 72 10.56 -8.93 -2.14
C PHE A 72 9.77 -8.45 -0.92
N GLN A 73 10.46 -8.18 0.19
CA GLN A 73 9.81 -7.62 1.39
C GLN A 73 9.21 -6.24 1.12
N ASN A 74 9.80 -5.45 0.23
CA ASN A 74 9.25 -4.20 -0.25
C ASN A 74 8.02 -4.42 -1.13
N LEU A 75 8.04 -5.43 -2.01
CA LEU A 75 6.86 -5.80 -2.80
C LEU A 75 5.68 -6.24 -1.92
N LEU A 76 5.93 -7.04 -0.88
CA LEU A 76 4.93 -7.38 0.13
C LEU A 76 4.38 -6.13 0.84
N PHE A 77 5.25 -5.18 1.17
CA PHE A 77 4.84 -3.93 1.78
C PHE A 77 3.95 -3.09 0.85
N ILE A 78 4.29 -2.97 -0.43
CA ILE A 78 3.44 -2.30 -1.43
C ILE A 78 2.07 -2.99 -1.55
N ALA A 79 2.03 -4.32 -1.58
CA ALA A 79 0.77 -5.07 -1.61
C ALA A 79 -0.07 -4.81 -0.34
N ARG A 80 0.58 -4.74 0.83
CA ARG A 80 -0.07 -4.39 2.10
C ARG A 80 -0.66 -2.98 2.05
N LEU A 81 0.08 -2.01 1.51
CA LEU A 81 -0.42 -0.65 1.31
C LEU A 81 -1.63 -0.61 0.37
N GLN A 82 -1.69 -1.45 -0.67
CA GLN A 82 -2.89 -1.56 -1.52
C GLN A 82 -4.12 -2.04 -0.75
N ILE A 83 -3.96 -3.00 0.18
CA ILE A 83 -5.05 -3.46 1.05
C ILE A 83 -5.54 -2.32 1.94
N TYR A 84 -4.64 -1.60 2.60
CA TYR A 84 -5.00 -0.42 3.39
C TYR A 84 -5.69 0.63 2.51
N ALA A 85 -5.18 0.86 1.31
CA ALA A 85 -5.71 1.88 0.43
C ALA A 85 -7.16 1.58 0.01
N ARG A 86 -7.50 0.32 -0.30
CA ARG A 86 -8.89 -0.07 -0.57
C ARG A 86 -9.79 0.13 0.65
N LYS A 87 -9.34 -0.28 1.83
CA LYS A 87 -10.11 -0.17 3.08
C LYS A 87 -10.37 1.27 3.50
N LEU A 88 -9.34 2.12 3.36
CA LEU A 88 -9.35 3.51 3.79
C LEU A 88 -9.74 4.47 2.68
N LYS A 89 -10.08 3.97 1.49
CA LYS A 89 -10.40 4.78 0.29
C LYS A 89 -9.28 5.78 -0.05
N ILE A 90 -8.03 5.31 -0.02
CA ILE A 90 -6.85 6.08 -0.45
C ILE A 90 -6.75 6.01 -1.97
N ALA A 91 -6.65 7.16 -2.62
CA ALA A 91 -6.44 7.29 -4.06
C ALA A 91 -4.95 7.18 -4.42
N SER A 92 -4.05 7.74 -3.61
CA SER A 92 -2.61 7.61 -3.84
C SER A 92 -1.75 7.78 -2.60
N ILE A 93 -0.58 7.14 -2.60
CA ILE A 93 0.52 7.33 -1.66
C ILE A 93 1.76 7.66 -2.48
N ARG A 94 2.32 8.86 -2.30
CA ARG A 94 3.50 9.31 -3.07
C ARG A 94 4.60 9.83 -2.17
N GLU A 95 5.80 9.33 -2.39
CA GLU A 95 7.00 9.74 -1.68
C GLU A 95 7.80 10.78 -2.48
N THR A 96 8.11 11.90 -1.85
CA THR A 96 9.05 12.90 -2.36
C THR A 96 10.38 12.84 -1.59
N ALA A 97 11.34 13.71 -1.89
CA ALA A 97 12.55 13.80 -1.07
C ALA A 97 12.22 14.19 0.39
N GLU A 98 11.28 15.12 0.57
CA GLU A 98 11.00 15.76 1.86
C GLU A 98 9.78 15.19 2.59
N SER A 99 8.87 14.53 1.88
CA SER A 99 7.58 14.14 2.44
C SER A 99 7.00 12.86 1.86
N ILE A 100 5.94 12.38 2.50
CA ILE A 100 5.04 11.34 1.99
C ILE A 100 3.64 11.97 1.94
N ASN A 101 2.97 11.89 0.80
CA ASN A 101 1.63 12.42 0.60
C ASN A 101 0.64 11.26 0.41
N ILE A 102 -0.40 11.23 1.24
CA ILE A 102 -1.51 10.29 1.17
C ILE A 102 -2.75 11.07 0.76
N VAL A 103 -3.29 10.77 -0.41
CA VAL A 103 -4.48 11.43 -0.95
C VAL A 103 -5.63 10.43 -0.94
N PHE A 104 -6.77 10.84 -0.41
CA PHE A 104 -7.96 10.01 -0.31
C PHE A 104 -8.94 10.28 -1.46
N THR A 105 -9.83 9.34 -1.76
CA THR A 105 -10.91 9.56 -2.73
C THR A 105 -11.97 10.47 -2.13
N ALA A 106 -12.84 11.03 -2.98
CA ALA A 106 -13.97 11.85 -2.52
C ALA A 106 -14.98 11.06 -1.67
N GLU A 107 -15.02 9.73 -1.81
CA GLU A 107 -15.87 8.84 -1.03
C GLU A 107 -15.31 8.55 0.37
N ALA A 108 -14.03 8.86 0.60
CA ALA A 108 -13.40 8.65 1.88
C ALA A 108 -14.05 9.53 2.96
N SER A 109 -14.85 8.92 3.83
CA SER A 109 -15.36 9.57 5.02
C SER A 109 -14.29 9.55 6.11
N LEU A 110 -13.36 10.50 6.03
CA LEU A 110 -12.40 10.74 7.12
C LEU A 110 -13.19 11.19 8.35
N LYS A 111 -13.35 10.27 9.31
CA LYS A 111 -14.08 10.55 10.55
C LYS A 111 -13.40 11.72 11.28
N GLU A 112 -14.20 12.64 11.81
CA GLU A 112 -13.68 13.80 12.55
C GLU A 112 -12.78 13.39 13.72
N ASN A 113 -13.11 12.29 14.39
CA ASN A 113 -12.28 11.72 15.46
C ASN A 113 -10.93 11.23 14.96
N PHE A 114 -10.87 10.65 13.75
CA PHE A 114 -9.62 10.23 13.14
C PHE A 114 -8.73 11.43 12.82
N ILE A 115 -9.30 12.50 12.25
CA ILE A 115 -8.57 13.75 11.99
C ILE A 115 -8.05 14.34 13.32
N LYS A 116 -8.89 14.39 14.36
CA LYS A 116 -8.50 14.88 15.69
C LYS A 116 -7.40 14.02 16.31
N GLU A 117 -7.47 12.70 16.20
CA GLU A 117 -6.49 11.77 16.73
C GLU A 117 -5.14 11.89 16.01
N VAL A 118 -5.15 11.98 14.67
CA VAL A 118 -3.94 12.21 13.88
C VAL A 118 -3.29 13.54 14.25
N LEU A 119 -4.08 14.61 14.35
CA LEU A 119 -3.59 15.93 14.71
C LEU A 119 -3.09 16.00 16.17
N ALA A 120 -3.72 15.26 17.09
CA ALA A 120 -3.36 15.24 18.50
C ALA A 120 -2.09 14.42 18.78
N ASN A 121 -1.90 13.30 18.06
CA ASN A 121 -0.84 12.34 18.36
C ASN A 121 0.43 12.51 17.50
N TYR A 122 0.37 13.22 16.36
CA TYR A 122 1.48 13.31 15.40
C TYR A 122 1.89 14.75 15.04
N TRP A 123 1.58 15.68 15.93
CA TRP A 123 1.47 17.13 15.70
C TRP A 123 2.69 17.80 15.03
N GLN A 124 3.90 17.26 15.16
CA GLN A 124 5.09 17.93 14.62
C GLN A 124 5.32 17.67 13.13
N GLY A 125 4.99 16.49 12.61
CA GLY A 125 5.35 16.08 11.25
C GLY A 125 4.19 15.79 10.31
N ILE A 126 2.96 15.79 10.78
CA ILE A 126 1.79 15.45 9.97
C ILE A 126 0.91 16.67 9.77
N ARG A 127 0.60 16.99 8.50
CA ARG A 127 -0.33 18.03 8.10
C ARG A 127 -1.54 17.40 7.43
N PHE A 128 -2.73 17.83 7.84
CA PHE A 128 -3.96 17.47 7.16
C PHE A 128 -4.44 18.64 6.30
N SER A 129 -4.76 18.37 5.03
CA SER A 129 -5.40 19.31 4.12
C SER A 129 -6.86 18.88 3.91
N PRO A 130 -7.84 19.53 4.59
CA PRO A 130 -9.26 19.17 4.47
C PRO A 130 -9.81 19.36 3.06
N ARG A 131 -9.27 20.33 2.30
CA ARG A 131 -9.74 20.66 0.94
C ARG A 131 -9.34 19.59 -0.08
N GLU A 132 -8.15 19.04 0.08
CA GLU A 132 -7.60 18.03 -0.83
C GLU A 132 -7.84 16.61 -0.30
N THR A 133 -8.49 16.48 0.86
CA THR A 133 -8.64 15.24 1.62
C THR A 133 -7.31 14.47 1.61
N ALA A 134 -6.28 15.12 2.12
CA ALA A 134 -4.90 14.63 2.03
C ALA A 134 -4.15 14.76 3.35
N ILE A 135 -3.26 13.80 3.61
CA ILE A 135 -2.31 13.81 4.71
C ILE A 135 -0.90 13.94 4.14
N THR A 136 -0.15 14.90 4.62
CA THR A 136 1.26 15.09 4.29
C THR A 136 2.11 14.80 5.52
N ILE A 137 3.08 13.92 5.37
CA ILE A 137 4.02 13.54 6.42
C ILE A 137 5.39 14.09 6.04
N GLU A 138 5.88 15.08 6.78
CA GLU A 138 7.19 15.69 6.59
C GLU A 138 8.29 14.82 7.23
N LYS A 139 9.17 14.25 6.39
CA LYS A 139 10.19 13.28 6.82
C LYS A 139 11.21 13.85 7.80
N LYS A 140 11.47 15.16 7.74
CA LYS A 140 12.41 15.84 8.66
C LYS A 140 12.03 15.69 10.14
N PHE A 141 10.77 15.40 10.45
CA PHE A 141 10.30 15.13 11.82
C PHE A 141 10.43 13.66 12.23
N PHE A 142 10.84 12.79 11.30
CA PHE A 142 11.07 11.37 11.49
C PHE A 142 12.48 10.96 10.99
N PRO A 143 13.56 11.62 11.42
CA PRO A 143 14.89 11.50 10.81
C PRO A 143 15.51 10.10 10.91
N ASN A 144 15.04 9.27 11.84
CA ASN A 144 15.57 7.93 12.10
C ASN A 144 14.61 6.79 11.65
N GLN A 145 13.53 7.11 10.94
CA GLN A 145 12.56 6.13 10.48
C GLN A 145 12.54 6.08 8.96
N SER A 146 12.50 4.87 8.41
CA SER A 146 12.31 4.72 6.98
C SER A 146 10.88 5.14 6.58
N PRO A 147 10.63 5.52 5.32
CA PRO A 147 9.28 5.75 4.82
C PRO A 147 8.31 4.58 5.10
N LYS A 148 8.84 3.35 5.05
CA LYS A 148 8.10 2.12 5.35
C LYS A 148 7.65 2.07 6.81
N ASP A 149 8.52 2.39 7.76
CA ASP A 149 8.20 2.36 9.19
C ASP A 149 7.16 3.43 9.56
N ILE A 150 7.32 4.62 8.98
CA ILE A 150 6.38 5.75 9.15
C ILE A 150 4.99 5.34 8.66
N LEU A 151 4.89 4.84 7.42
CA LEU A 151 3.63 4.44 6.80
C LEU A 151 2.97 3.28 7.55
N THR A 152 3.74 2.29 7.99
CA THR A 152 3.23 1.16 8.78
C THR A 152 2.60 1.66 10.07
N THR A 153 3.33 2.49 10.82
CA THR A 153 2.86 3.03 12.11
C THR A 153 1.57 3.84 11.96
N ILE A 154 1.50 4.68 10.93
CA ILE A 154 0.34 5.55 10.72
C ILE A 154 -0.86 4.73 10.26
N LEU A 155 -0.70 3.87 9.25
CA LEU A 155 -1.82 3.12 8.66
C LEU A 155 -2.39 2.03 9.58
N GLU A 156 -1.59 1.44 10.46
CA GLU A 156 -2.08 0.50 11.47
C GLU A 156 -2.95 1.16 12.54
N LYS A 157 -2.86 2.48 12.68
CA LYS A 157 -3.63 3.27 13.64
C LYS A 157 -4.81 4.00 13.00
N MET A 158 -5.02 3.85 11.69
CA MET A 158 -6.19 4.32 10.96
C MET A 158 -7.31 3.28 10.98
#